data_AF-A0AAN6YNG6-F1
#
_entry.id   AF-A0AAN6YNG6-F1
#
_cell.length_a   1.000
_cell.length_b   1.000
_cell.length_c   1.000
_cell.angle_alpha   90.00
_cell.angle_beta   90.00
_cell.angle_gamma   90.00
#
_symmetry.space_group_name_H-M   'P 1'
#
loop_
_entity.id
_entity.type
_entity.pdbx_description
1 polymer ?
#
loop_
_entity_poly.entity_id
_entity_poly.type
_entity_poly.pdbx_seq_one_letter_code
_entity_poly.pdbx_strand_id
1 'polypeptide(L)'
;MPLKGAPRTRADASAEMLGQLHAAYRFNLEDRAMGAMIGSALGDAVGLYTEFLLSVEEVIDIYGDFPAFKFHPPPVDPEFTGDEHRGNHPEGNWSDETDHAIVMTLSFLSRARTCRDLAGQISYSVDQIPLPPPRSIARRILIWLNNGNMALGTYPIGSGSHTRATVWATDRTNAKGLVPAYTSAPNGALMRTHPLGIMTTFRPELEAFEAAANLCKPTHFDPRCVISCVIGTGLVRACMRGEIRHEQHIDALVNRAVAWYIGWETDADALTRFNRATLDAHVAPVNGFDGLHIHGGSEGYT
;
A
#
# COMPACT_ATOMS: atom_id res chain seq x y z
N MET A 1 -47.05 18.22 -35.61
CA MET A 1 -47.27 17.06 -34.72
C MET A 1 -46.01 16.20 -34.80
N PRO A 2 -45.16 16.15 -33.76
CA PRO A 2 -43.89 15.45 -33.86
C PRO A 2 -44.11 13.94 -33.88
N LEU A 3 -43.35 13.25 -34.75
CA LEU A 3 -43.34 11.81 -34.92
C LEU A 3 -43.01 11.13 -33.59
N LYS A 4 -43.92 10.27 -33.11
CA LYS A 4 -43.69 9.35 -31.99
C LYS A 4 -42.43 8.54 -32.31
N GLY A 5 -41.43 8.61 -31.44
CA GLY A 5 -40.17 7.88 -31.56
C GLY A 5 -40.40 6.39 -31.77
N ALA A 6 -39.62 5.79 -32.66
CA ALA A 6 -39.66 4.36 -32.95
C ALA A 6 -39.48 3.54 -31.66
N PRO A 7 -40.17 2.39 -31.52
CA PRO A 7 -40.02 1.54 -30.34
C PRO A 7 -38.57 1.04 -30.23
N ARG A 8 -37.93 1.26 -29.08
CA ARG A 8 -36.59 0.74 -28.78
C ARG A 8 -36.58 -0.78 -28.94
N THR A 9 -35.61 -1.31 -29.67
CA THR A 9 -35.51 -2.76 -29.89
C THR A 9 -34.92 -3.46 -28.66
N ARG A 10 -35.15 -4.76 -28.52
CA ARG A 10 -34.57 -5.57 -27.42
C ARG A 10 -33.03 -5.59 -27.43
N ALA A 11 -32.42 -5.36 -28.59
CA ALA A 11 -30.97 -5.23 -28.74
C ALA A 11 -30.48 -3.89 -28.17
N ASP A 12 -31.22 -2.79 -28.41
CA ASP A 12 -30.89 -1.47 -27.87
C ASP A 12 -30.97 -1.45 -26.34
N ALA A 13 -31.99 -2.10 -25.76
CA ALA A 13 -32.15 -2.22 -24.32
C ALA A 13 -31.03 -3.07 -23.67
N SER A 14 -30.58 -4.14 -24.34
CA SER A 14 -29.46 -4.98 -23.88
C SER A 14 -28.12 -4.23 -23.91
N ALA A 15 -27.88 -3.43 -24.95
CA ALA A 15 -26.67 -2.61 -25.09
C ALA A 15 -26.64 -1.48 -24.04
N GLU A 16 -27.78 -0.83 -23.79
CA GLU A 16 -27.94 0.19 -22.75
C GLU A 16 -27.67 -0.39 -21.34
N MET A 17 -28.23 -1.56 -21.04
CA MET A 17 -28.00 -2.27 -19.77
C MET A 17 -26.53 -2.67 -19.59
N LEU A 18 -25.88 -3.19 -20.63
CA LEU A 18 -24.44 -3.48 -20.61
C LEU A 18 -23.60 -2.22 -20.41
N GLY A 19 -23.99 -1.11 -21.04
CA GLY A 19 -23.36 0.20 -20.85
C GLY A 19 -23.47 0.70 -19.41
N GLN A 20 -24.66 0.58 -18.80
CA GLN A 20 -24.91 0.94 -17.41
C GLN A 20 -24.12 0.06 -16.42
N LEU A 21 -24.09 -1.26 -16.64
CA LEU A 21 -23.31 -2.19 -15.82
C LEU A 21 -21.81 -1.89 -15.90
N HIS A 22 -21.30 -1.57 -17.08
CA HIS A 22 -19.90 -1.21 -17.27
C HIS A 22 -19.55 0.11 -16.59
N ALA A 23 -20.43 1.11 -16.66
CA ALA A 23 -20.26 2.39 -15.97
C ALA A 23 -20.27 2.22 -14.45
N ALA A 24 -21.23 1.46 -13.89
CA ALA A 24 -21.30 1.18 -12.46
C ALA A 24 -20.07 0.39 -11.96
N TYR A 25 -19.60 -0.59 -12.74
CA TYR A 25 -18.38 -1.33 -12.43
C TYR A 25 -17.14 -0.42 -12.41
N ARG A 26 -17.00 0.47 -13.39
CA ARG A 26 -15.91 1.47 -13.43
C ARG A 26 -15.97 2.43 -12.25
N PHE A 27 -17.15 2.96 -11.93
CA PHE A 27 -17.34 3.83 -10.77
C PHE A 27 -16.90 3.15 -9.48
N ASN A 28 -17.34 1.91 -9.24
CA ASN A 28 -16.95 1.15 -8.05
C ASN A 28 -15.44 0.88 -7.99
N LEU A 29 -14.77 0.68 -9.13
CA LEU A 29 -13.32 0.50 -9.15
C LEU A 29 -12.57 1.81 -8.90
N GLU A 30 -13.04 2.93 -9.45
CA GLU A 30 -12.47 4.24 -9.18
C GLU A 30 -12.61 4.61 -7.70
N ASP A 31 -13.80 4.42 -7.13
CA ASP A 31 -14.08 4.65 -5.71
C ASP A 31 -13.17 3.79 -4.81
N ARG A 32 -13.03 2.50 -5.11
CA ARG A 32 -12.10 1.61 -4.37
C ARG A 32 -10.63 2.03 -4.52
N ALA A 33 -10.20 2.44 -5.71
CA ALA A 33 -8.82 2.88 -5.93
C ALA A 33 -8.53 4.17 -5.15
N MET A 34 -9.45 5.13 -5.19
CA MET A 34 -9.37 6.37 -4.42
C MET A 34 -9.39 6.08 -2.92
N GLY A 35 -10.31 5.24 -2.46
CA GLY A 35 -10.41 4.80 -1.07
C GLY A 35 -9.15 4.10 -0.56
N ALA A 36 -8.50 3.27 -1.39
CA ALA A 36 -7.24 2.62 -1.02
C ALA A 36 -6.09 3.63 -0.88
N MET A 37 -5.96 4.59 -1.80
CA MET A 37 -4.91 5.61 -1.75
C MET A 37 -5.13 6.61 -0.60
N ILE A 38 -6.35 7.15 -0.47
CA ILE A 38 -6.71 8.11 0.57
C ILE A 38 -6.73 7.44 1.94
N GLY A 39 -7.32 6.25 2.05
CA GLY A 39 -7.39 5.49 3.29
C GLY A 39 -6.01 5.13 3.83
N SER A 40 -5.05 4.78 2.95
CA SER A 40 -3.66 4.57 3.36
C SER A 40 -3.03 5.86 3.89
N ALA A 41 -3.24 7.00 3.22
CA ALA A 41 -2.68 8.29 3.66
C ALA A 41 -3.29 8.80 4.97
N LEU A 42 -4.59 8.59 5.16
CA LEU A 42 -5.27 8.86 6.43
C LEU A 42 -4.74 7.97 7.54
N GLY A 43 -4.54 6.68 7.26
CA GLY A 43 -3.97 5.72 8.22
C GLY A 43 -2.56 6.12 8.65
N ASP A 44 -1.70 6.52 7.71
CA ASP A 44 -0.36 7.07 7.97
C ASP A 44 -0.44 8.31 8.87
N ALA A 45 -1.27 9.29 8.49
CA ALA A 45 -1.41 10.53 9.26
C ALA A 45 -2.01 10.31 10.67
N VAL A 46 -2.95 9.37 10.87
CA VAL A 46 -3.38 8.98 12.24
C VAL A 46 -2.25 8.25 12.96
N GLY A 47 -1.60 7.31 12.29
CA GLY A 47 -0.57 6.44 12.87
C GLY A 47 0.58 7.24 13.49
N LEU A 48 0.94 8.37 12.87
CA LEU A 48 1.93 9.32 13.38
C LEU A 48 1.68 9.80 14.82
N TYR A 49 0.42 9.88 15.27
CA TYR A 49 0.12 10.28 16.65
C TYR A 49 0.68 9.26 17.66
N THR A 50 0.69 7.99 17.28
CA THR A 50 1.05 6.86 18.15
C THR A 50 2.36 6.19 17.78
N GLU A 51 3.04 6.66 16.73
CA GLU A 51 4.30 6.06 16.29
C GLU A 51 5.35 6.14 17.40
N PHE A 52 6.02 5.01 17.66
CA PHE A 52 6.99 4.82 18.74
C PHE A 52 6.45 4.90 20.18
N LEU A 53 5.14 5.01 20.39
CA LEU A 53 4.53 4.74 21.70
C LEU A 53 4.49 3.22 21.91
N LEU A 54 5.12 2.74 22.98
CA LEU A 54 5.42 1.32 23.16
C LEU A 54 4.36 0.56 23.95
N SER A 55 3.39 1.27 24.54
CA SER A 55 2.36 0.69 25.39
C SER A 55 1.03 1.41 25.24
N VAL A 56 -0.06 0.71 25.55
CA VAL A 56 -1.41 1.29 25.58
C VAL A 56 -1.50 2.33 26.68
N GLU A 57 -0.83 2.11 27.81
CA GLU A 57 -0.74 3.03 28.93
C GLU A 57 -0.12 4.36 28.51
N GLU A 58 0.96 4.34 27.72
CA GLU A 58 1.59 5.56 27.20
C GLU A 58 0.67 6.33 26.24
N VAL A 59 -0.11 5.63 25.41
CA VAL A 59 -1.12 6.25 24.54
C VAL A 59 -2.22 6.91 25.39
N ILE A 60 -2.71 6.23 26.44
CA ILE A 60 -3.73 6.74 27.35
C ILE A 60 -3.22 7.94 28.15
N ASP A 61 -1.98 7.90 28.62
CA ASP A 61 -1.38 8.99 29.39
C ASP A 61 -1.24 10.29 28.56
N ILE A 62 -0.98 10.16 27.25
CA ILE A 62 -0.83 11.31 26.35
C ILE A 62 -2.19 11.77 25.80
N TYR A 63 -3.06 10.86 25.37
CA TYR A 63 -4.25 11.18 24.59
C TYR A 63 -5.59 10.78 25.24
N GLY A 64 -5.58 10.12 26.40
CA GLY A 64 -6.76 9.60 27.10
C GLY A 64 -7.26 8.25 26.58
N ASP A 65 -8.27 7.70 27.23
CA ASP A 65 -8.83 6.35 26.94
C ASP A 65 -9.48 6.23 25.55
N PHE A 66 -10.00 7.32 25.00
CA PHE A 66 -10.72 7.33 23.71
C PHE A 66 -10.34 8.57 22.88
N PRO A 67 -9.11 8.60 22.34
CA PRO A 67 -8.62 9.78 21.66
C PRO A 67 -9.35 10.01 20.33
N ALA A 68 -9.75 11.25 20.08
CA ALA A 68 -10.42 11.66 18.85
C ALA A 68 -9.46 12.49 17.99
N PHE A 69 -8.72 11.84 17.09
CA PHE A 69 -7.81 12.51 16.16
C PHE A 69 -8.59 13.26 15.07
N LYS A 70 -8.25 14.53 14.81
CA LYS A 70 -8.82 15.31 13.71
C LYS A 70 -7.72 15.88 12.83
N PHE A 71 -7.98 15.96 11.53
CA PHE A 71 -7.02 16.40 10.50
C PHE A 71 -7.15 17.88 10.11
N HIS A 72 -8.04 18.65 10.74
CA HIS A 72 -8.28 20.07 10.45
C HIS A 72 -8.55 20.87 11.74
N PRO A 73 -8.10 22.14 11.83
CA PRO A 73 -8.36 23.03 12.97
C PRO A 73 -9.82 23.54 12.94
N PRO A 74 -10.44 23.84 14.09
CA PRO A 74 -9.89 24.57 15.24
C PRO A 74 -9.52 23.64 16.42
N PRO A 75 -8.87 24.15 17.48
CA PRO A 75 -7.99 23.36 18.35
C PRO A 75 -8.76 22.21 18.97
N VAL A 76 -8.18 21.01 18.92
CA VAL A 76 -8.77 19.83 19.54
C VAL A 76 -7.92 19.42 20.71
N ASP A 77 -8.64 19.04 21.75
CA ASP A 77 -8.13 18.31 22.90
C ASP A 77 -8.27 16.80 22.60
N PRO A 78 -7.19 16.01 22.64
CA PRO A 78 -5.80 16.42 22.92
C PRO A 78 -5.10 17.02 21.70
N GLU A 79 -4.26 18.03 21.94
CA GLU A 79 -3.40 18.61 20.90
C GLU A 79 -2.33 17.60 20.45
N PHE A 80 -1.89 17.71 19.20
CA PHE A 80 -0.77 16.91 18.69
C PHE A 80 0.48 17.14 19.55
N THR A 81 0.96 16.08 20.20
CA THR A 81 2.12 16.16 21.10
C THR A 81 3.40 15.93 20.32
N GLY A 82 4.26 16.95 20.25
CA GLY A 82 5.57 16.86 19.62
C GLY A 82 6.63 16.22 20.51
N ASP A 83 7.39 15.27 19.96
CA ASP A 83 8.63 14.73 20.53
C ASP A 83 9.79 14.79 19.50
N GLU A 84 10.91 14.10 19.75
CA GLU A 84 12.07 14.08 18.82
C GLU A 84 11.69 13.62 17.40
N HIS A 85 10.72 12.70 17.29
CA HIS A 85 10.26 12.16 16.02
C HIS A 85 9.11 12.99 15.43
N ARG A 86 8.00 13.09 16.16
CA ARG A 86 6.74 13.77 15.81
C ARG A 86 6.90 15.28 15.62
N GLY A 87 7.79 15.91 16.38
CA GLY A 87 7.99 17.37 16.35
C GLY A 87 8.51 17.92 15.02
N ASN A 88 8.99 17.05 14.12
CA ASN A 88 9.38 17.44 12.77
C ASN A 88 8.22 17.41 11.76
N HIS A 89 7.08 16.79 12.11
CA HIS A 89 5.90 16.69 11.25
C HIS A 89 4.90 17.82 11.57
N PRO A 90 4.43 18.59 10.56
CA PRO A 90 3.28 19.46 10.75
C PRO A 90 2.04 18.66 11.14
N GLU A 91 1.19 19.23 11.99
CA GLU A 91 -0.07 18.61 12.40
C GLU A 91 -0.95 18.26 11.19
N GLY A 92 -1.54 17.07 11.20
CA GLY A 92 -2.40 16.57 10.12
C GLY A 92 -1.65 16.19 8.84
N ASN A 93 -0.31 16.26 8.83
CA ASN A 93 0.49 15.80 7.71
C ASN A 93 0.72 14.28 7.79
N TRP A 94 1.12 13.68 6.67
CA TRP A 94 1.52 12.28 6.58
C TRP A 94 3.06 12.11 6.65
N SER A 95 3.54 10.86 6.65
CA SER A 95 4.96 10.52 6.76
C SER A 95 5.57 10.06 5.42
N ASP A 96 6.72 9.39 5.48
CA ASP A 96 7.36 8.79 4.33
C ASP A 96 6.57 7.62 3.73
N GLU A 97 5.61 7.02 4.45
CA GLU A 97 4.76 5.97 3.90
C GLU A 97 3.96 6.49 2.69
N THR A 98 3.24 7.60 2.89
CA THR A 98 2.42 8.23 1.85
C THR A 98 3.28 8.82 0.73
N ASP A 99 4.38 9.50 1.06
CA ASP A 99 5.28 10.06 0.05
C ASP A 99 5.90 8.97 -0.84
N HIS A 100 6.29 7.84 -0.25
CA HIS A 100 6.80 6.70 -1.04
C HIS A 100 5.71 6.02 -1.88
N ALA A 101 4.46 5.97 -1.41
CA ALA A 101 3.33 5.50 -2.21
C ALA A 101 3.03 6.43 -3.41
N ILE A 102 3.15 7.74 -3.22
CA ILE A 102 3.09 8.73 -4.31
C ILE A 102 4.23 8.50 -5.31
N VAL A 103 5.46 8.26 -4.84
CA VAL A 103 6.60 7.91 -5.70
C VAL A 103 6.30 6.68 -6.58
N MET A 104 5.73 5.62 -6.01
CA MET A 104 5.29 4.42 -6.74
C MET A 104 4.27 4.77 -7.83
N THR A 105 3.24 5.54 -7.44
CA THR A 105 2.15 5.99 -8.32
C THR A 105 2.68 6.84 -9.49
N LEU A 106 3.53 7.83 -9.21
CA LEU A 106 4.12 8.68 -10.23
C LEU A 106 5.05 7.90 -11.17
N SER A 107 5.74 6.87 -10.68
CA SER A 107 6.55 5.99 -11.53
C SER A 107 5.69 5.26 -12.56
N PHE A 108 4.53 4.74 -12.15
CA PHE A 108 3.57 4.10 -13.05
C PHE A 108 2.95 5.10 -14.04
N LEU A 109 2.45 6.23 -13.55
CA LEU A 109 1.80 7.24 -14.40
C LEU A 109 2.76 7.83 -15.45
N SER A 110 4.04 8.01 -15.10
CA SER A 110 5.07 8.44 -16.04
C SER A 110 5.22 7.47 -17.22
N ARG A 111 5.02 6.17 -17.01
CA ARG A 111 5.08 5.14 -18.05
C ARG A 111 3.78 5.08 -18.84
N ALA A 112 2.63 5.18 -18.16
CA ALA A 112 1.32 5.27 -18.80
C ALA A 112 1.25 6.44 -19.80
N ARG A 113 1.91 7.57 -19.51
CA ARG A 113 2.00 8.71 -20.44
C ARG A 113 2.74 8.39 -21.74
N THR A 114 3.76 7.53 -21.69
CA THR A 114 4.49 7.11 -22.90
C THR A 114 3.74 6.10 -23.76
N CYS A 115 2.66 5.53 -23.21
CA CYS A 115 1.80 4.54 -23.86
C CYS A 115 0.62 5.19 -24.60
N ARG A 116 0.72 6.45 -25.05
CA ARG A 116 -0.37 7.16 -25.71
C ARG A 116 -0.14 7.32 -27.21
N ASP A 117 -1.21 7.23 -27.99
CA ASP A 117 -1.22 7.50 -29.43
C ASP A 117 -1.29 9.01 -29.71
N LEU A 118 -1.28 9.38 -31.00
CA LEU A 118 -1.37 10.78 -31.44
C LEU A 118 -2.68 11.47 -31.04
N ALA A 119 -3.74 10.70 -30.73
CA ALA A 119 -5.02 11.20 -30.23
C ALA A 119 -5.04 11.30 -28.69
N GLY A 120 -3.92 10.99 -28.03
CA GLY A 120 -3.80 10.99 -26.57
C GLY A 120 -4.48 9.79 -25.90
N GLN A 121 -4.96 8.80 -26.66
CA GLN A 121 -5.54 7.58 -26.11
C GLN A 121 -4.45 6.59 -25.74
N ILE A 122 -4.67 5.78 -24.69
CA ILE A 122 -3.69 4.75 -24.31
C ILE A 122 -3.67 3.69 -25.42
N SER A 123 -2.52 3.51 -26.07
CA SER A 123 -2.28 2.55 -27.15
C SER A 123 -2.20 1.09 -26.68
N TYR A 124 -2.26 0.87 -25.36
CA TYR A 124 -2.17 -0.42 -24.70
C TYR A 124 -3.43 -0.67 -23.87
N SER A 125 -3.77 -1.94 -23.66
CA SER A 125 -4.73 -2.28 -22.63
C SER A 125 -4.18 -1.95 -21.23
N VAL A 126 -5.05 -1.69 -20.25
CA VAL A 126 -4.64 -1.26 -18.90
C VAL A 126 -3.72 -2.29 -18.23
N ASP A 127 -3.99 -3.58 -18.43
CA ASP A 127 -3.18 -4.71 -17.99
C ASP A 127 -1.83 -4.85 -18.72
N GLN A 128 -1.61 -4.06 -19.78
CA GLN A 128 -0.37 -4.04 -20.55
C GLN A 128 0.50 -2.79 -20.30
N ILE A 129 0.00 -1.78 -19.57
CA ILE A 129 0.77 -0.57 -19.22
C ILE A 129 1.99 -0.96 -18.39
N PRO A 130 3.23 -0.81 -18.87
CA PRO A 130 4.39 -1.37 -18.18
C PRO A 130 4.52 -0.89 -16.72
N LEU A 131 4.59 -1.84 -15.78
CA LEU A 131 4.76 -1.56 -14.36
C LEU A 131 6.09 -0.84 -14.06
N PRO A 132 6.22 -0.16 -12.91
CA PRO A 132 7.47 0.47 -12.50
C PRO A 132 8.64 -0.54 -12.54
N PRO A 133 9.78 -0.21 -13.16
CA PRO A 133 10.97 -1.05 -13.08
C PRO A 133 11.48 -1.14 -11.64
N PRO A 134 12.01 -2.28 -11.18
CA PRO A 134 12.53 -2.48 -9.82
C PRO A 134 13.43 -1.35 -9.31
N ARG A 135 14.46 -1.00 -10.09
CA ARG A 135 15.43 0.06 -9.70
C ARG A 135 14.87 1.47 -9.81
N SER A 136 13.76 1.67 -10.50
CA SER A 136 13.18 3.01 -10.68
C SER A 136 12.65 3.57 -9.35
N ILE A 137 12.10 2.71 -8.49
CA ILE A 137 11.57 3.12 -7.19
C ILE A 137 12.70 3.51 -6.24
N ALA A 138 13.76 2.70 -6.15
CA ALA A 138 14.92 3.05 -5.35
C ALA A 138 15.52 4.41 -5.76
N ARG A 139 15.68 4.66 -7.06
CA ARG A 139 16.16 5.96 -7.58
C ARG A 139 15.23 7.13 -7.24
N ARG A 140 13.92 6.94 -7.35
CA ARG A 140 12.96 7.99 -7.01
C ARG A 140 12.92 8.27 -5.51
N ILE A 141 13.06 7.23 -4.68
CA ILE A 141 13.22 7.39 -3.23
C ILE A 141 14.53 8.13 -2.92
N LEU A 142 15.62 7.86 -3.64
CA LEU A 142 16.87 8.61 -3.47
C LEU A 142 16.69 10.11 -3.79
N ILE A 143 15.94 10.42 -4.85
CA ILE A 143 15.60 11.81 -5.18
C ILE A 143 14.78 12.44 -4.04
N TRP A 144 13.76 11.73 -3.54
CA TRP A 144 12.97 12.19 -2.40
C TRP A 144 13.85 12.40 -1.16
N LEU A 145 14.73 11.47 -0.79
CA LEU A 145 15.64 11.62 0.35
C LEU A 145 16.53 12.87 0.26
N ASN A 146 16.88 13.30 -0.95
CA ASN A 146 17.72 14.49 -1.16
C ASN A 146 16.92 15.80 -1.22
N ASN A 147 15.62 15.77 -1.53
CA ASN A 147 14.85 16.97 -1.89
C ASN A 147 13.49 17.10 -1.16
N GLY A 148 13.06 16.07 -0.45
CA GLY A 148 11.69 15.94 0.03
C GLY A 148 10.66 15.82 -1.09
N ASN A 149 9.39 16.06 -0.77
CA ASN A 149 8.32 16.16 -1.75
C ASN A 149 8.17 17.63 -2.19
N MET A 150 9.01 18.03 -3.16
CA MET A 150 9.06 19.41 -3.66
C MET A 150 7.73 19.93 -4.20
N ALA A 151 6.83 19.04 -4.66
CA ALA A 151 5.51 19.46 -5.15
C ALA A 151 4.61 19.96 -4.02
N LEU A 152 4.85 19.49 -2.79
CA LEU A 152 4.12 19.88 -1.58
C LEU A 152 4.96 20.77 -0.66
N GLY A 153 6.23 21.02 -0.99
CA GLY A 153 7.15 21.81 -0.18
C GLY A 153 7.55 21.13 1.15
N THR A 154 7.42 19.81 1.25
CA THR A 154 7.73 19.06 2.49
C THR A 154 9.13 18.44 2.44
N TYR A 155 9.76 18.33 3.60
CA TYR A 155 11.08 17.70 3.78
C TYR A 155 10.97 16.16 3.82
N PRO A 156 12.06 15.42 3.56
CA PRO A 156 12.06 13.95 3.59
C PRO A 156 12.19 13.41 5.03
N ILE A 157 11.09 13.44 5.77
CA ILE A 157 11.00 13.06 7.19
C ILE A 157 10.35 11.68 7.31
N GLY A 158 10.68 10.90 8.35
CA GLY A 158 10.08 9.57 8.64
C GLY A 158 10.90 8.37 8.14
N SER A 159 11.72 8.55 7.09
CA SER A 159 12.45 7.41 6.52
C SER A 159 13.48 6.81 7.47
N GLY A 160 13.23 5.55 7.85
CA GLY A 160 14.13 4.75 8.69
C GLY A 160 15.54 4.55 8.11
N SER A 161 16.49 4.28 9.01
CA SER A 161 17.92 4.11 8.71
C SER A 161 18.20 3.00 7.68
N HIS A 162 17.40 1.93 7.69
CA HIS A 162 17.52 0.82 6.74
C HIS A 162 17.19 1.26 5.30
N THR A 163 16.03 1.88 5.08
CA THR A 163 15.59 2.39 3.76
C THR A 163 16.64 3.34 3.18
N ARG A 164 17.13 4.24 4.02
CA ARG A 164 18.21 5.18 3.68
C ARG A 164 19.46 4.45 3.19
N ALA A 165 19.98 3.52 3.99
CA ALA A 165 21.18 2.75 3.65
C ALA A 165 21.01 1.91 2.36
N THR A 166 19.88 1.23 2.19
CA THR A 166 19.65 0.36 1.03
C THR A 166 19.41 1.14 -0.25
N VAL A 167 18.73 2.28 -0.19
CA VAL A 167 18.51 3.14 -1.37
C VAL A 167 19.82 3.74 -1.87
N TRP A 168 20.67 4.26 -0.96
CA TRP A 168 22.01 4.74 -1.32
C TRP A 168 22.91 3.62 -1.89
N ALA A 169 22.79 2.41 -1.34
CA ALA A 169 23.49 1.23 -1.85
C ALA A 169 22.99 0.84 -3.26
N THR A 170 21.68 0.79 -3.48
CA THR A 170 21.06 0.32 -4.73
C THR A 170 21.28 1.24 -5.93
N ASP A 171 21.43 2.55 -5.71
CA ASP A 171 21.79 3.46 -6.80
C ASP A 171 23.24 3.26 -7.27
N ARG A 172 24.11 2.71 -6.41
CA ARG A 172 25.55 2.55 -6.66
C ARG A 172 25.97 1.11 -7.02
N THR A 173 25.35 0.10 -6.43
CA THR A 173 25.60 -1.35 -6.66
C THR A 173 24.36 -2.16 -6.25
N ASN A 174 24.38 -3.50 -6.34
CA ASN A 174 23.31 -4.34 -5.79
C ASN A 174 23.35 -4.22 -4.25
N ALA A 175 22.27 -3.76 -3.58
CA ALA A 175 22.27 -3.53 -2.12
C ALA A 175 22.55 -4.78 -1.26
N LYS A 176 22.41 -5.97 -1.85
CA LYS A 176 22.77 -7.26 -1.27
C LYS A 176 24.30 -7.33 -1.08
N GLY A 177 24.78 -6.82 0.05
CA GLY A 177 26.21 -6.78 0.41
C GLY A 177 26.66 -5.54 1.20
N LEU A 178 25.84 -4.48 1.27
CA LEU A 178 26.19 -3.23 1.96
C LEU A 178 25.47 -3.02 3.29
N VAL A 179 24.47 -3.87 3.59
CA VAL A 179 23.72 -3.90 4.83
C VAL A 179 23.69 -5.37 5.28
N PRO A 180 23.84 -5.68 6.58
CA PRO A 180 23.85 -7.07 7.04
C PRO A 180 22.63 -7.79 6.50
N ALA A 181 22.88 -8.77 5.62
CA ALA A 181 21.80 -9.43 4.92
C ALA A 181 20.98 -10.25 5.91
N TYR A 182 19.65 -10.12 5.86
CA TYR A 182 18.71 -10.98 6.58
C TYR A 182 18.76 -10.90 8.11
N THR A 183 19.22 -9.77 8.68
CA THR A 183 19.21 -9.54 10.14
C THR A 183 18.07 -8.64 10.59
N SER A 184 17.43 -7.92 9.67
CA SER A 184 16.33 -6.98 9.94
C SER A 184 15.33 -6.99 8.79
N ALA A 185 14.04 -6.97 9.12
CA ALA A 185 12.94 -6.94 8.16
C ALA A 185 12.00 -5.75 8.41
N PRO A 186 12.46 -4.52 8.14
CA PRO A 186 11.61 -3.34 8.30
C PRO A 186 10.49 -3.31 7.26
N ASN A 187 9.39 -2.63 7.61
CA ASN A 187 8.19 -2.51 6.78
C ASN A 187 8.33 -1.48 5.63
N GLY A 188 9.49 -0.86 5.44
CA GLY A 188 9.70 0.26 4.51
C GLY A 188 9.27 -0.01 3.06
N ALA A 189 9.39 -1.24 2.58
CA ALA A 189 8.87 -1.64 1.27
C ALA A 189 7.37 -1.98 1.27
N LEU A 190 6.84 -2.46 2.40
CA LEU A 190 5.44 -2.85 2.56
C LEU A 190 4.52 -1.62 2.61
N MET A 191 4.88 -0.61 3.40
CA MET A 191 4.06 0.60 3.63
C MET A 191 3.66 1.31 2.32
N ARG A 192 4.52 1.21 1.29
CA ARG A 192 4.32 1.82 -0.04
C ARG A 192 3.83 0.85 -1.13
N THR A 193 3.42 -0.36 -0.77
CA THR A 193 3.09 -1.43 -1.73
C THR A 193 1.65 -1.34 -2.28
N HIS A 194 0.73 -0.74 -1.52
CA HIS A 194 -0.69 -0.69 -1.86
C HIS A 194 -1.01 -0.14 -3.27
N PRO A 195 -0.28 0.87 -3.85
CA PRO A 195 -0.58 1.33 -5.19
C PRO A 195 -0.37 0.24 -6.25
N LEU A 196 0.55 -0.69 -6.02
CA LEU A 196 0.81 -1.79 -6.93
C LEU A 196 -0.38 -2.76 -7.02
N GLY A 197 -1.09 -2.99 -5.90
CA GLY A 197 -2.32 -3.79 -5.90
C GLY A 197 -3.39 -3.19 -6.81
N ILE A 198 -3.51 -1.85 -6.81
CA ILE A 198 -4.40 -1.11 -7.71
C ILE A 198 -3.94 -1.27 -9.17
N MET A 199 -2.66 -1.03 -9.46
CA MET A 199 -2.07 -1.13 -10.80
C MET A 199 -2.20 -2.52 -11.43
N THR A 200 -2.27 -3.56 -10.59
CA THR A 200 -2.32 -4.97 -11.00
C THR A 200 -3.73 -5.59 -10.93
N THR A 201 -4.77 -4.78 -10.66
CA THR A 201 -6.19 -5.21 -10.57
C THR A 201 -6.63 -6.11 -11.73
N PHE A 202 -6.20 -5.80 -12.95
CA PHE A 202 -6.57 -6.53 -14.16
C PHE A 202 -5.50 -7.50 -14.65
N ARG A 203 -4.34 -7.55 -14.01
CA ARG A 203 -3.26 -8.48 -14.35
C ARG A 203 -3.48 -9.84 -13.70
N PRO A 204 -2.91 -10.92 -14.24
CA PRO A 204 -2.82 -12.22 -13.56
C PRO A 204 -2.24 -12.09 -12.14
N GLU A 205 -2.74 -12.91 -11.21
CA GLU A 205 -2.30 -12.89 -9.80
C GLU A 205 -0.78 -13.12 -9.68
N LEU A 206 -0.24 -14.11 -10.41
CA LEU A 206 1.18 -14.44 -10.38
C LEU A 206 2.06 -13.30 -10.89
N GLU A 207 1.58 -12.52 -11.86
CA GLU A 207 2.29 -11.36 -12.36
C GLU A 207 2.32 -10.22 -11.32
N ALA A 208 1.23 -10.05 -10.57
CA ALA A 208 1.17 -9.11 -9.45
C ALA A 208 2.16 -9.49 -8.34
N PHE A 209 2.23 -10.79 -8.01
CA PHE A 209 3.18 -11.31 -7.02
C PHE A 209 4.62 -11.09 -7.45
N GLU A 210 4.95 -11.42 -8.70
CA GLU A 210 6.29 -11.21 -9.25
C GLU A 210 6.69 -9.73 -9.25
N ALA A 211 5.78 -8.84 -9.67
CA ALA A 211 6.02 -7.40 -9.65
C ALA A 211 6.29 -6.89 -8.22
N ALA A 212 5.51 -7.35 -7.24
CA ALA A 212 5.68 -6.96 -5.84
C ALA A 212 7.05 -7.39 -5.29
N ALA A 213 7.44 -8.64 -5.54
CA ALA A 213 8.72 -9.16 -5.08
C ALA A 213 9.89 -8.40 -5.73
N ASN A 214 9.81 -8.17 -7.03
CA ASN A 214 10.83 -7.45 -7.79
C ASN A 214 10.93 -5.97 -7.39
N LEU A 215 9.84 -5.32 -6.99
CA LEU A 215 9.86 -3.93 -6.50
C LEU A 215 10.35 -3.81 -5.04
N CYS A 216 10.19 -4.86 -4.24
CA CYS A 216 10.66 -4.91 -2.86
C CYS A 216 12.19 -5.07 -2.77
N LYS A 217 12.73 -6.09 -3.44
CA LYS A 217 14.13 -6.53 -3.35
C LYS A 217 15.19 -5.42 -3.46
N PRO A 218 15.06 -4.40 -4.34
CA PRO A 218 16.04 -3.32 -4.44
C PRO A 218 16.20 -2.47 -3.18
N THR A 219 15.31 -2.55 -2.21
CA THR A 219 15.43 -1.78 -0.96
C THR A 219 15.28 -2.65 0.28
N HIS A 220 14.58 -3.77 0.17
CA HIS A 220 14.28 -4.68 1.27
C HIS A 220 14.33 -6.10 0.70
N PHE A 221 15.51 -6.69 0.71
CA PHE A 221 15.75 -8.03 0.14
C PHE A 221 15.51 -9.16 1.15
N ASP A 222 15.22 -8.85 2.42
CA ASP A 222 14.86 -9.87 3.41
C ASP A 222 13.60 -10.62 2.96
N PRO A 223 13.57 -11.96 3.00
CA PRO A 223 12.44 -12.75 2.52
C PRO A 223 11.13 -12.37 3.21
N ARG A 224 11.16 -11.96 4.48
CA ARG A 224 9.98 -11.50 5.23
C ARG A 224 9.43 -10.19 4.66
N CYS A 225 10.28 -9.26 4.23
CA CYS A 225 9.84 -8.04 3.55
C CYS A 225 9.23 -8.37 2.19
N VAL A 226 9.90 -9.23 1.41
CA VAL A 226 9.48 -9.61 0.06
C VAL A 226 8.11 -10.28 0.08
N ILE A 227 7.93 -11.32 0.91
CA ILE A 227 6.65 -12.02 1.04
C ILE A 227 5.55 -11.10 1.56
N SER A 228 5.87 -10.17 2.47
CA SER A 228 4.88 -9.22 2.98
C SER A 228 4.40 -8.28 1.87
N CYS A 229 5.30 -7.77 1.01
CA CYS A 229 4.90 -6.97 -0.16
C CYS A 229 4.04 -7.75 -1.15
N VAL A 230 4.35 -9.04 -1.36
CA VAL A 230 3.56 -9.94 -2.22
C VAL A 230 2.15 -10.12 -1.65
N ILE A 231 2.04 -10.45 -0.37
CA ILE A 231 0.76 -10.59 0.34
C ILE A 231 -0.02 -9.27 0.29
N GLY A 232 0.59 -8.15 0.67
CA GLY A 232 -0.05 -6.83 0.68
C GLY A 232 -0.56 -6.40 -0.70
N THR A 233 0.24 -6.60 -1.75
CA THR A 233 -0.18 -6.34 -3.14
C THR A 233 -1.37 -7.23 -3.52
N GLY A 234 -1.31 -8.53 -3.18
CA GLY A 234 -2.39 -9.46 -3.44
C GLY A 234 -3.68 -9.10 -2.73
N LEU A 235 -3.62 -8.73 -1.44
CA LEU A 235 -4.78 -8.34 -0.65
C LEU A 235 -5.44 -7.08 -1.21
N VAL A 236 -4.67 -6.03 -1.49
CA VAL A 236 -5.22 -4.81 -2.09
C VAL A 236 -5.86 -5.13 -3.44
N ARG A 237 -5.19 -5.92 -4.29
CA ARG A 237 -5.74 -6.37 -5.58
C ARG A 237 -7.05 -7.15 -5.41
N ALA A 238 -7.13 -8.04 -4.44
CA ALA A 238 -8.34 -8.83 -4.16
C ALA A 238 -9.48 -7.95 -3.61
N CYS A 239 -9.18 -6.96 -2.76
CA CYS A 239 -10.15 -5.96 -2.29
C CYS A 239 -10.69 -5.11 -3.43
N MET A 240 -9.82 -4.64 -4.34
CA MET A 240 -10.23 -3.93 -5.57
C MET A 240 -11.24 -4.73 -6.38
N ARG A 241 -11.06 -6.05 -6.44
CA ARG A 241 -11.91 -6.99 -7.18
C ARG A 241 -13.14 -7.47 -6.39
N GLY A 242 -13.26 -7.12 -5.10
CA GLY A 242 -14.33 -7.58 -4.22
C GLY A 242 -14.29 -9.07 -3.89
N GLU A 243 -13.08 -9.64 -3.95
CA GLU A 243 -12.80 -11.07 -3.70
C GLU A 243 -12.64 -11.37 -2.20
N ILE A 244 -12.20 -10.40 -1.40
CA ILE A 244 -12.15 -10.52 0.06
C ILE A 244 -13.52 -10.15 0.65
N ARG A 245 -14.13 -11.08 1.37
CA ARG A 245 -15.44 -10.90 2.03
C ARG A 245 -15.46 -11.45 3.46
N HIS A 246 -14.60 -12.43 3.72
CA HIS A 246 -14.44 -13.09 5.01
C HIS A 246 -12.96 -13.37 5.24
N GLU A 247 -12.57 -13.58 6.49
CA GLU A 247 -11.17 -13.83 6.89
C GLU A 247 -10.55 -15.03 6.17
N GLN A 248 -11.33 -16.07 5.88
CA GLN A 248 -10.85 -17.25 5.17
C GLN A 248 -10.32 -16.92 3.76
N HIS A 249 -10.80 -15.83 3.15
CA HIS A 249 -10.28 -15.37 1.86
C HIS A 249 -8.88 -14.76 2.00
N ILE A 250 -8.61 -14.11 3.13
CA ILE A 250 -7.29 -13.58 3.49
C ILE A 250 -6.33 -14.75 3.68
N ASP A 251 -6.70 -15.73 4.50
CA ASP A 251 -5.89 -16.94 4.74
C ASP A 251 -5.56 -17.68 3.45
N ALA A 252 -6.56 -17.86 2.58
CA ALA A 252 -6.40 -18.50 1.29
C ALA A 252 -5.40 -17.73 0.41
N LEU A 253 -5.44 -16.39 0.42
CA LEU A 253 -4.51 -15.57 -0.35
C LEU A 253 -3.09 -15.66 0.22
N VAL A 254 -2.94 -15.53 1.54
CA VAL A 254 -1.64 -15.68 2.23
C VAL A 254 -1.00 -17.02 1.90
N ASN A 255 -1.78 -18.11 1.93
CA ASN A 255 -1.29 -19.44 1.61
C ASN A 255 -0.85 -19.57 0.14
N ARG A 256 -1.60 -19.02 -0.82
CA ARG A 256 -1.19 -18.99 -2.24
C ARG A 256 0.09 -18.15 -2.45
N ALA A 257 0.18 -16.99 -1.82
CA ALA A 257 1.36 -16.12 -1.90
C ALA A 257 2.62 -16.79 -1.34
N VAL A 258 2.51 -17.47 -0.19
CA VAL A 258 3.62 -18.21 0.41
C VAL A 258 4.04 -19.39 -0.48
N ALA A 259 3.09 -20.17 -0.97
CA ALA A 259 3.39 -21.29 -1.87
C ALA A 259 4.07 -20.81 -3.17
N TRP A 260 3.59 -19.69 -3.72
CA TRP A 260 4.22 -19.05 -4.86
C TRP A 260 5.65 -18.60 -4.56
N TYR A 261 5.88 -17.92 -3.43
CA TYR A 261 7.20 -17.40 -3.07
C TYR A 261 8.24 -18.52 -2.92
N ILE A 262 7.87 -19.63 -2.27
CA ILE A 262 8.74 -20.81 -2.13
C ILE A 262 9.13 -21.40 -3.49
N GLY A 263 8.21 -21.41 -4.46
CA GLY A 263 8.48 -21.90 -5.82
C GLY A 263 9.18 -20.89 -6.73
N TRP A 264 9.08 -19.60 -6.44
CA TRP A 264 9.62 -18.51 -7.27
C TRP A 264 11.03 -18.07 -6.84
N GLU A 265 11.32 -18.06 -5.54
CA GLU A 265 12.62 -17.63 -5.03
C GLU A 265 13.71 -18.65 -5.39
N THR A 266 14.81 -18.15 -5.95
CA THR A 266 15.96 -19.00 -6.38
C THR A 266 17.16 -18.86 -5.46
N ASP A 267 17.16 -17.85 -4.58
CA ASP A 267 18.23 -17.66 -3.60
C ASP A 267 18.07 -18.65 -2.43
N ALA A 268 18.95 -19.65 -2.38
CA ALA A 268 18.96 -20.66 -1.33
C ALA A 268 19.11 -20.07 0.08
N ASP A 269 19.84 -18.96 0.24
CA ASP A 269 19.99 -18.30 1.54
C ASP A 269 18.68 -17.65 1.99
N ALA A 270 17.95 -17.02 1.06
CA ALA A 270 16.65 -16.42 1.34
C ALA A 270 15.62 -17.50 1.72
N LEU A 271 15.59 -18.61 0.98
CA LEU A 271 14.70 -19.75 1.26
C LEU A 271 15.00 -20.40 2.62
N THR A 272 16.28 -20.59 2.96
CA THR A 272 16.69 -21.19 4.24
C THR A 272 16.30 -20.31 5.44
N ARG A 273 16.30 -18.99 5.24
CA ARG A 273 15.97 -18.01 6.29
C ARG A 273 14.49 -17.66 6.35
N PHE A 274 13.72 -17.98 5.31
CA PHE A 274 12.28 -17.85 5.33
C PHE A 274 11.68 -18.94 6.23
N ASN A 275 11.08 -18.53 7.35
CA ASN A 275 10.36 -19.42 8.24
C ASN A 275 8.89 -19.00 8.31
N ARG A 276 7.99 -19.82 7.76
CA ARG A 276 6.55 -19.58 7.80
C ARG A 276 6.02 -19.52 9.23
N ALA A 277 6.53 -20.33 10.15
CA ALA A 277 6.12 -20.29 11.55
C ALA A 277 6.47 -18.94 12.21
N THR A 278 7.57 -18.29 11.80
CA THR A 278 7.91 -16.94 12.26
C THR A 278 6.92 -15.91 11.75
N LEU A 279 6.43 -16.04 10.51
CA LEU A 279 5.38 -15.17 9.99
C LEU A 279 4.08 -15.37 10.80
N ASP A 280 3.68 -16.63 11.01
CA ASP A 280 2.42 -16.98 11.70
C ASP A 280 2.42 -16.61 13.19
N ALA A 281 3.58 -16.67 13.86
CA ALA A 281 3.72 -16.36 15.28
C ALA A 281 3.35 -14.90 15.65
N HIS A 282 3.43 -13.97 14.69
CA HIS A 282 3.08 -12.57 14.91
C HIS A 282 1.61 -12.24 14.60
N VAL A 283 0.86 -13.19 14.02
CA VAL A 283 -0.54 -13.00 13.57
C VAL A 283 -1.55 -13.72 14.46
N ALA A 284 -1.07 -14.61 15.33
CA ALA A 284 -1.87 -15.30 16.34
C ALA A 284 -1.31 -14.98 17.74
N PRO A 285 -1.61 -13.79 18.29
CA PRO A 285 -1.30 -13.51 19.70
C PRO A 285 -1.91 -14.61 20.59
N VAL A 286 -1.26 -14.88 21.72
CA VAL A 286 -1.83 -15.79 22.72
C VAL A 286 -3.23 -15.27 23.07
N ASN A 287 -4.26 -16.10 22.88
CA ASN A 287 -5.70 -15.77 23.00
C ASN A 287 -6.37 -15.04 21.81
N GLY A 288 -5.75 -14.97 20.63
CA GLY A 288 -6.41 -14.41 19.43
C GLY A 288 -6.75 -12.91 19.56
N PHE A 289 -7.84 -12.44 18.94
CA PHE A 289 -8.27 -11.04 19.06
C PHE A 289 -8.51 -10.59 20.50
N ASP A 290 -8.89 -11.50 21.41
CA ASP A 290 -9.04 -11.20 22.84
C ASP A 290 -7.68 -10.85 23.48
N GLY A 291 -6.59 -11.44 22.97
CA GLY A 291 -5.21 -11.10 23.36
C GLY A 291 -4.73 -9.75 22.83
N LEU A 292 -5.47 -9.11 21.91
CA LEU A 292 -5.20 -7.75 21.46
C LEU A 292 -5.90 -6.69 22.34
N HIS A 293 -6.69 -7.11 23.34
CA HIS A 293 -7.47 -6.23 24.21
C HIS A 293 -8.32 -5.18 23.46
N ILE A 294 -8.73 -5.48 22.22
CA ILE A 294 -9.61 -4.63 21.41
C ILE A 294 -11.05 -4.84 21.90
N HIS A 295 -11.36 -4.33 23.09
CA HIS A 295 -12.71 -4.32 23.60
C HIS A 295 -13.47 -3.18 22.91
N GLY A 296 -14.16 -3.50 21.82
CA GLY A 296 -15.12 -2.58 21.22
C GLY A 296 -16.17 -2.22 22.27
N GLY A 297 -16.19 -0.94 22.67
CA GLY A 297 -17.21 -0.39 23.55
C GLY A 297 -18.60 -0.62 22.96
N SER A 298 -19.25 -1.67 23.42
CA SER A 298 -20.67 -1.94 23.17
C SER A 298 -21.53 -1.29 24.26
N GLU A 299 -21.08 -0.16 24.80
CA GLU A 299 -21.87 0.69 25.65
C GLU A 299 -22.44 1.86 24.83
N GLY A 300 -23.69 1.67 24.39
CA GLY A 300 -24.67 2.75 24.27
C GLY A 300 -24.42 3.85 23.24
N TYR A 301 -24.79 3.59 21.99
CA TYR A 301 -25.38 4.64 21.15
C TYR A 301 -26.86 4.34 20.96
N THR A 302 -27.67 4.87 21.89
CA THR A 302 -29.07 5.26 21.65
C THR A 302 -29.13 6.75 21.44
#